data_AF-A0AAV4LML9-F1
#
_entry.id   AF-A0AAV4LML9-F1
#
_cell.length_a   1.000
_cell.length_b   1.000
_cell.length_c   1.000
_cell.angle_alpha   90.00
_cell.angle_beta   90.00
_cell.angle_gamma   90.00
#
_symmetry.space_group_name_H-M   'P 1'
#
loop_
_entity.id
_entity.type
_entity.pdbx_description
1 polymer ?
#
loop_
_entity_poly.entity_id
_entity_poly.type
_entity_poly.pdbx_seq_one_letter_code
_entity_poly.pdbx_strand_id
1 'polypeptide(L)'
;MTSRMENPTVLRDKRNQRYTEHSINKEAVSMLNVIIKEYLIDHPVNDMTHLAIIYQTAQDCHDIVAYKPPKATGWRDIIKEKLNDLTAALTSVLRWRNDKEEFEEAKRFRGKYNRRIDNEEHVEEVIQRIEEAKTREEMKLNASDFKRRLFNANRMFELFTGRFFRNLEQKHQVDESQINSGMLIDYWSQMWTKATEPPTGVERYTTELTSYAPMVGFPDRGEFETIIKHTDNWKSPGADGIFNYYIKWLTELHDILHRQTMRVAEYQMGTMRKVQGAKEHALANIAINAAHNCRLYSTWIDITKAFDSVDHVVLEHVIRRLKLPNWMTNFILDTIKRWTIDIRWHKECIIEGKKIERGILQGDSLSPPPLRALHGPAQ
;
A
#
# COMPACT_ATOMS: atom_id res chain seq x y z
N MET A 1 2.62 23.82 10.33
CA MET A 1 2.89 22.95 11.50
C MET A 1 2.08 23.43 12.70
N THR A 2 2.20 24.69 13.12
CA THR A 2 1.47 25.32 14.24
C THR A 2 -0.04 25.02 14.25
N SER A 3 -0.77 25.31 13.17
CA SER A 3 -2.21 25.05 13.08
C SER A 3 -2.61 23.57 13.25
N ARG A 4 -1.75 22.60 12.90
CA ARG A 4 -2.04 21.17 13.12
C ARG A 4 -1.70 20.70 14.52
N MET A 5 -0.77 21.36 15.19
CA MET A 5 -0.41 21.07 16.58
C MET A 5 -1.50 21.53 17.56
N GLU A 6 -2.30 22.52 17.18
CA GLU A 6 -3.47 22.98 17.96
C GLU A 6 -4.58 21.91 18.04
N ASN A 7 -4.65 20.98 17.07
CA ASN A 7 -5.64 19.89 17.02
C ASN A 7 -5.00 18.55 16.60
N PRO A 8 -4.23 17.88 17.48
CA PRO A 8 -3.41 16.73 17.15
C PRO A 8 -4.20 15.42 16.88
N THR A 9 -5.52 15.42 17.08
CA THR A 9 -6.40 14.26 16.85
C THR A 9 -6.73 14.00 15.38
N VAL A 10 -6.44 14.95 14.48
CA VAL A 10 -6.76 14.83 13.06
C VAL A 10 -5.66 14.04 12.35
N LEU A 11 -5.88 12.73 12.20
CA LEU A 11 -5.13 11.92 11.24
C LEU A 11 -5.45 12.42 9.82
N ARG A 12 -4.47 12.37 8.92
CA ARG A 12 -4.58 12.87 7.54
C ARG A 12 -5.79 12.25 6.81
N ASP A 13 -6.80 13.05 6.49
CA ASP A 13 -8.00 12.62 5.73
C ASP A 13 -7.75 12.45 4.22
N LYS A 14 -6.61 12.93 3.73
CA LYS A 14 -6.25 12.88 2.31
C LYS A 14 -5.45 11.61 2.01
N ARG A 15 -5.85 10.87 0.96
CA ARG A 15 -5.06 9.75 0.44
C ARG A 15 -3.65 10.22 0.05
N ASN A 16 -2.64 9.55 0.60
CA ASN A 16 -1.26 9.91 0.31
C ASN A 16 -0.95 9.86 -1.19
N GLN A 17 -0.32 10.92 -1.71
CA GLN A 17 0.33 10.86 -3.01
C GLN A 17 1.55 9.95 -2.94
N ARG A 18 1.79 9.21 -4.02
CA ARG A 18 2.94 8.31 -4.17
C ARG A 18 3.84 8.85 -5.26
N TYR A 19 5.10 9.07 -4.90
CA TYR A 19 6.14 9.53 -5.81
C TYR A 19 7.09 8.38 -6.14
N THR A 20 7.38 8.22 -7.43
CA THR A 20 8.55 7.49 -7.92
C THR A 20 9.82 8.28 -7.65
N GLU A 21 10.97 7.62 -7.69
CA GLU A 21 12.31 8.20 -7.57
C GLU A 21 12.54 9.38 -8.53
N HIS A 22 11.95 9.31 -9.72
CA HIS A 22 12.04 10.39 -10.71
C HIS A 22 11.03 11.52 -10.53
N SER A 23 9.92 11.27 -9.83
CA SER A 23 8.85 12.27 -9.64
C SER A 23 8.97 13.03 -8.33
N ILE A 24 9.72 12.49 -7.36
CA ILE A 24 9.92 13.15 -6.08
C ILE A 24 10.82 14.37 -6.22
N ASN A 25 10.36 15.51 -5.70
CA ASN A 25 11.18 16.71 -5.62
C ASN A 25 12.10 16.62 -4.39
N LYS A 26 13.34 16.14 -4.58
CA LYS A 26 14.33 15.99 -3.50
C LYS A 26 14.79 17.33 -2.91
N GLU A 27 14.85 18.39 -3.72
CA GLU A 27 15.19 19.74 -3.26
C GLU A 27 14.13 20.25 -2.28
N ALA A 28 12.85 20.07 -2.60
CA ALA A 28 11.76 20.43 -1.70
C ALA A 28 11.84 19.66 -0.37
N VAL A 29 12.18 18.37 -0.38
CA VAL A 29 12.37 17.59 0.85
C VAL A 29 13.55 18.13 1.67
N SER A 30 14.66 18.46 1.02
CA SER A 30 15.83 19.05 1.69
C SER A 30 15.48 20.39 2.36
N MET A 31 14.75 21.27 1.66
CA MET A 31 14.27 22.53 2.23
C MET A 31 13.32 22.31 3.41
N LEU A 32 12.41 21.33 3.31
CA LEU A 32 11.52 20.97 4.40
C LEU A 32 12.30 20.48 5.63
N ASN A 33 13.38 19.72 5.44
CA ASN A 33 14.23 19.28 6.54
C ASN A 33 14.84 20.48 7.29
N VAL A 34 15.33 21.49 6.56
CA VAL A 34 15.85 22.73 7.15
C VAL A 34 14.75 23.51 7.89
N ILE A 35 13.56 23.63 7.30
CA ILE A 35 12.42 24.31 7.94
C ILE A 35 12.01 23.58 9.24
N ILE A 36 12.02 22.25 9.24
CA ILE A 36 11.72 21.44 10.42
C ILE A 36 12.76 21.70 11.51
N LYS A 37 14.05 21.78 11.16
CA LYS A 37 15.11 22.12 12.11
C LYS A 37 14.83 23.41 12.86
N GLU A 38 14.55 24.48 12.12
CA GLU A 38 14.24 25.80 12.70
C GLU A 38 12.98 25.73 13.57
N TYR A 39 11.93 25.04 13.09
CA TYR A 39 10.69 24.88 13.86
C TYR A 39 10.89 24.18 15.21
N LEU A 40 11.76 23.17 15.26
CA LEU A 40 12.05 22.39 16.46
C LEU A 40 12.80 23.17 17.55
N ILE A 41 13.49 24.27 17.19
CA ILE A 41 14.16 25.16 18.15
C ILE A 41 13.13 25.78 19.10
N ASP A 42 12.05 26.30 18.55
CA ASP A 42 10.99 26.98 19.31
C ASP A 42 9.92 26.00 19.82
N HIS A 43 9.81 24.80 19.23
CA HIS A 43 8.76 23.82 19.51
C HIS A 43 9.32 22.41 19.70
N PRO A 44 9.96 22.11 20.84
CA PRO A 44 10.55 20.80 21.10
C PRO A 44 9.48 19.71 21.18
N VAL A 45 9.66 18.64 20.39
CA VAL A 45 8.73 17.49 20.34
C VAL A 45 9.28 16.30 21.12
N ASN A 46 8.44 15.73 21.99
CA ASN A 46 8.83 14.65 22.91
C ASN A 46 7.86 13.45 22.92
N ASP A 47 6.93 13.38 21.98
CA ASP A 47 5.97 12.30 21.84
C ASP A 47 5.73 11.92 20.38
N MET A 48 5.24 10.69 20.18
CA MET A 48 5.02 10.11 18.86
C MET A 48 3.89 10.77 18.07
N THR A 49 2.94 11.43 18.74
CA THR A 49 1.78 12.04 18.06
C THR A 49 2.22 13.30 17.34
N HIS A 50 2.90 14.21 18.03
CA HIS A 50 3.45 15.40 17.42
C HIS A 50 4.52 15.06 16.36
N LEU A 51 5.35 14.03 16.60
CA LEU A 51 6.30 13.56 15.59
C LEU A 51 5.60 13.14 14.28
N ALA A 52 4.53 12.33 14.39
CA ALA A 52 3.74 11.91 13.23
C ALA A 52 3.09 13.11 12.51
N ILE A 53 2.61 14.12 13.24
CA ILE A 53 2.03 15.33 12.66
C ILE A 53 3.09 16.14 11.89
N ILE A 54 4.33 16.25 12.40
CA ILE A 54 5.41 16.93 11.66
C ILE A 54 5.69 16.19 10.36
N TYR A 55 5.84 14.87 10.41
CA TYR A 55 6.01 14.05 9.20
C TYR A 55 4.88 14.28 8.21
N GLN A 56 3.63 14.10 8.63
CA GLN A 56 2.45 14.29 7.76
C GLN A 56 2.39 15.70 7.18
N THR A 57 2.73 16.73 7.97
CA THR A 57 2.77 18.12 7.51
C THR A 57 3.85 18.33 6.46
N ALA A 58 5.03 17.75 6.66
CA ALA A 58 6.10 17.78 5.66
C ALA A 58 5.66 17.07 4.36
N GLN A 59 4.97 15.92 4.44
CA GLN A 59 4.41 15.25 3.26
C GLN A 59 3.39 16.15 2.54
N ASP A 60 2.49 16.81 3.27
CA ASP A 60 1.48 17.68 2.65
C ASP A 60 2.11 18.92 2.00
N CYS A 61 3.09 19.54 2.65
CA CYS A 61 3.85 20.66 2.07
C CYS A 61 4.60 20.21 0.81
N HIS A 62 5.22 19.03 0.85
CA HIS A 62 5.86 18.44 -0.32
C HIS A 62 4.86 18.22 -1.45
N ASP A 63 3.70 17.64 -1.16
CA ASP A 63 2.65 17.38 -2.15
C ASP A 63 2.17 18.66 -2.83
N ILE A 64 2.08 19.77 -2.08
CA ILE A 64 1.72 21.09 -2.61
C ILE A 64 2.81 21.61 -3.55
N VAL A 65 4.08 21.52 -3.16
CA VAL A 65 5.22 22.01 -3.96
C VAL A 65 5.47 21.13 -5.19
N ALA A 66 5.27 19.82 -5.07
CA ALA A 66 5.48 18.86 -6.14
C ALA A 66 4.33 18.84 -7.17
N TYR A 67 3.19 19.46 -6.86
CA TYR A 67 2.04 19.48 -7.75
C TYR A 67 2.34 20.26 -9.05
N LYS A 68 2.18 19.57 -10.19
CA LYS A 68 2.23 20.18 -11.52
C LYS A 68 0.87 19.99 -12.18
N PRO A 69 0.15 21.08 -12.55
CA PRO A 69 -1.11 20.95 -13.25
C PRO A 69 -0.88 20.30 -14.61
N PRO A 70 -1.79 19.41 -15.07
CA PRO A 70 -1.68 18.83 -16.39
C PRO A 70 -1.79 19.92 -17.47
N LYS A 71 -0.77 20.05 -18.32
CA LYS A 71 -0.85 20.89 -19.52
C LYS A 71 -1.55 20.11 -20.63
N ALA A 72 -2.70 20.60 -21.09
CA ALA A 72 -3.36 20.07 -22.27
C ALA A 72 -2.52 20.42 -23.51
N THR A 73 -1.92 19.41 -24.14
CA THR A 73 -1.24 19.56 -25.43
C THR A 73 -2.18 19.05 -26.51
N GLY A 74 -2.78 19.94 -27.31
CA GLY A 74 -3.60 19.58 -28.49
C GLY A 74 -2.84 18.82 -29.58
N TRP A 75 -1.57 18.46 -29.35
CA TRP A 75 -0.69 17.72 -30.25
C TRP A 75 -1.30 16.41 -30.78
N ARG A 76 -1.99 15.64 -29.92
CA ARG A 76 -2.64 14.39 -30.36
C ARG A 76 -3.77 14.68 -31.34
N ASP A 77 -4.55 15.72 -31.09
CA ASP A 77 -5.68 16.09 -31.93
C ASP A 77 -5.18 16.62 -33.28
N ILE A 78 -4.12 17.43 -33.29
CA ILE A 78 -3.44 17.88 -34.52
C ILE A 78 -2.96 16.72 -35.39
N ILE A 79 -2.39 15.66 -34.79
CA ILE A 79 -1.91 14.50 -35.56
C ILE A 79 -3.08 13.69 -36.11
N LYS A 80 -4.16 13.53 -35.33
CA LYS A 80 -5.37 12.85 -35.81
C LYS A 80 -6.02 13.60 -36.96
N GLU A 81 -6.07 14.94 -36.90
CA GLU A 81 -6.57 15.78 -37.99
C GLU A 81 -5.73 15.58 -39.26
N LYS A 82 -4.39 15.61 -39.16
CA LYS A 82 -3.49 15.31 -40.29
C LYS A 82 -3.71 13.91 -40.87
N LEU A 83 -3.97 12.91 -40.03
CA LEU A 83 -4.26 11.55 -40.49
C LEU A 83 -5.58 11.47 -41.25
N ASN A 84 -6.59 12.22 -40.82
CA ASN A 84 -7.86 12.32 -41.53
C ASN A 84 -7.66 12.98 -42.90
N ASP A 85 -6.92 14.10 -42.96
CA ASP A 85 -6.61 14.79 -44.22
C ASP A 85 -5.86 13.89 -45.21
N LEU A 86 -4.85 13.16 -44.73
CA LEU A 86 -4.08 12.22 -45.55
C LEU A 86 -4.94 11.03 -46.02
N THR A 87 -5.87 10.56 -45.19
CA THR A 87 -6.78 9.46 -45.55
C THR A 87 -7.81 9.91 -46.59
N ALA A 88 -8.35 11.12 -46.47
CA ALA A 88 -9.21 11.72 -47.48
C ALA A 88 -8.46 11.89 -48.80
N ALA A 89 -7.24 12.42 -48.77
CA ALA A 89 -6.39 12.58 -49.95
C ALA A 89 -6.11 11.24 -50.65
N LEU A 90 -5.78 10.19 -49.88
CA LEU A 90 -5.56 8.84 -50.42
C LEU A 90 -6.82 8.30 -51.10
N THR A 91 -7.98 8.51 -50.47
CA THR A 91 -9.27 8.04 -50.99
C THR A 91 -9.61 8.71 -52.32
N SER A 92 -9.46 10.03 -52.42
CA SER A 92 -9.71 10.76 -53.68
C SER A 92 -8.75 10.36 -54.81
N VAL A 93 -7.47 10.11 -54.50
CA VAL A 93 -6.49 9.64 -55.49
C VAL A 93 -6.81 8.22 -55.98
N LEU A 94 -7.26 7.33 -55.09
CA LEU A 94 -7.66 5.96 -55.43
C LEU A 94 -8.98 5.92 -56.23
N ARG A 95 -9.98 6.73 -55.86
CA ARG A 95 -11.22 6.88 -56.62
C ARG A 95 -10.97 7.38 -58.04
N TRP A 96 -10.11 8.37 -58.20
CA TRP A 96 -9.71 8.82 -59.54
C TRP A 96 -8.97 7.73 -60.33
N ARG A 97 -8.11 6.93 -59.68
CA ARG A 97 -7.38 5.84 -60.34
C ARG A 97 -8.35 4.80 -60.91
N ASN A 98 -9.34 4.41 -60.13
CA ASN A 98 -10.24 3.30 -60.47
C ASN A 98 -11.43 3.77 -61.33
N ASP A 99 -12.09 4.84 -60.91
CA ASP A 99 -13.40 5.26 -61.42
C ASP A 99 -13.34 6.59 -62.19
N LYS A 100 -12.17 7.24 -62.23
CA LYS A 100 -11.94 8.59 -62.81
C LYS A 100 -12.82 9.69 -62.17
N GLU A 101 -13.40 9.43 -61.01
CA GLU A 101 -14.18 10.38 -60.21
C GLU A 101 -13.28 11.34 -59.41
N GLU A 102 -13.87 12.43 -58.88
CA GLU A 102 -13.19 13.42 -58.00
C GLU A 102 -11.92 14.07 -58.62
N PHE A 103 -11.93 14.27 -59.95
CA PHE A 103 -10.78 14.77 -60.72
C PHE A 103 -10.13 16.04 -60.15
N GLU A 104 -10.92 17.05 -59.78
CA GLU A 104 -10.40 18.33 -59.26
C GLU A 104 -9.79 18.20 -57.85
N GLU A 105 -10.32 17.30 -57.03
CA GLU A 105 -9.83 17.06 -55.67
C GLU A 105 -8.53 16.25 -55.70
N ALA A 106 -8.47 15.21 -56.52
CA ALA A 106 -7.24 14.47 -56.80
C ALA A 106 -6.14 15.36 -57.42
N LYS A 107 -6.52 16.32 -58.27
CA LYS A 107 -5.60 17.27 -58.90
C LYS A 107 -4.99 18.26 -57.89
N ARG A 108 -5.73 18.70 -56.87
CA ARG A 108 -5.19 19.53 -55.77
C ARG A 108 -4.07 18.83 -55.01
N PHE A 109 -4.27 17.56 -54.67
CA PHE A 109 -3.24 16.79 -53.95
C PHE A 109 -2.04 16.44 -54.84
N ARG A 110 -2.23 16.16 -56.13
CA ARG A 110 -1.14 15.93 -57.09
C ARG A 110 -0.34 17.18 -57.44
N GLY A 111 -1.00 18.34 -57.54
CA GLY A 111 -0.35 19.63 -57.74
C GLY A 111 0.66 19.95 -56.63
N LYS A 112 0.36 19.52 -55.40
CA LYS A 112 1.28 19.59 -54.25
C LYS A 112 2.57 18.78 -54.43
N TYR A 113 2.55 17.73 -55.25
CA TYR A 113 3.70 16.86 -55.55
C TYR A 113 4.35 17.13 -56.92
N ASN A 114 3.78 18.03 -57.72
CA ASN A 114 4.30 18.46 -59.04
C ASN A 114 4.50 17.30 -60.04
N ARG A 115 3.44 16.52 -60.30
CA ARG A 115 3.46 15.32 -61.17
C ARG A 115 2.36 15.36 -62.24
N ARG A 116 2.60 14.75 -63.41
CA ARG A 116 1.64 14.68 -64.54
C ARG A 116 0.53 13.64 -64.30
N ILE A 117 -0.70 13.97 -64.70
CA ILE A 117 -1.92 13.18 -64.44
C ILE A 117 -2.02 11.96 -65.37
N ASP A 118 -1.41 12.06 -66.54
CA ASP A 118 -1.55 11.12 -67.65
C ASP A 118 -0.54 9.96 -67.57
N ASN A 119 0.41 10.01 -66.63
CA ASN A 119 1.39 8.96 -66.40
C ASN A 119 1.01 8.13 -65.17
N GLU A 120 0.80 6.83 -65.35
CA GLU A 120 0.44 5.89 -64.29
C GLU A 120 1.52 5.73 -63.22
N GLU A 121 2.80 5.81 -63.56
CA GLU A 121 3.90 5.79 -62.57
C GLU A 121 3.84 6.97 -61.61
N HIS A 122 3.45 8.15 -62.13
CA HIS A 122 3.30 9.34 -61.31
C HIS A 122 2.10 9.26 -60.36
N VAL A 123 1.06 8.50 -60.72
CA VAL A 123 -0.09 8.21 -59.85
C VAL A 123 0.38 7.35 -58.68
N GLU A 124 1.12 6.28 -58.98
CA GLU A 124 1.62 5.33 -58.01
C GLU A 124 2.60 5.99 -57.04
N GLU A 125 3.51 6.84 -57.53
CA GLU A 125 4.43 7.61 -56.67
C GLU A 125 3.68 8.52 -55.68
N VAL A 126 2.57 9.14 -56.11
CA VAL A 126 1.75 10.01 -55.24
C VAL A 126 1.04 9.19 -54.17
N ILE A 127 0.47 8.02 -54.52
CA ILE A 127 -0.14 7.09 -53.56
C ILE A 127 0.90 6.68 -52.52
N GLN A 128 2.06 6.21 -52.97
CA GLN A 128 3.15 5.78 -52.10
C GLN A 128 3.57 6.90 -51.14
N ARG A 129 3.74 8.14 -51.62
CA ARG A 129 4.11 9.28 -50.76
C ARG A 129 3.05 9.62 -49.72
N ILE A 130 1.77 9.48 -50.03
CA ILE A 130 0.67 9.71 -49.09
C ILE A 130 0.66 8.61 -48.03
N GLU A 131 0.83 7.34 -48.43
CA GLU A 131 0.93 6.20 -47.51
C GLU A 131 2.15 6.29 -46.58
N GLU A 132 3.31 6.70 -47.11
CA GLU A 132 4.51 6.96 -46.30
C GLU A 132 4.28 8.12 -45.32
N ALA A 133 3.59 9.19 -45.73
CA ALA A 133 3.23 10.29 -44.84
C ALA A 133 2.26 9.84 -43.73
N LYS A 134 1.25 9.04 -44.07
CA LYS A 134 0.30 8.48 -43.11
C LYS A 134 1.00 7.58 -42.10
N THR A 135 1.82 6.65 -42.58
CA THR A 135 2.63 5.75 -41.74
C THR A 135 3.51 6.55 -40.77
N ARG A 136 4.16 7.62 -41.22
CA ARG A 136 4.97 8.50 -40.35
C ARG A 136 4.15 9.14 -39.24
N GLU A 137 2.95 9.63 -39.53
CA GLU A 137 2.08 10.23 -38.50
C GLU A 137 1.50 9.18 -37.53
N GLU A 138 1.14 7.98 -38.02
CA GLU A 138 0.72 6.85 -37.17
C GLU A 138 1.84 6.39 -36.23
N MET A 139 3.07 6.31 -36.74
CA MET A 139 4.25 5.97 -35.93
C MET A 139 4.47 6.94 -34.78
N LYS A 140 4.16 8.24 -34.95
CA LYS A 140 4.25 9.22 -33.84
C LYS A 140 3.23 8.92 -32.74
N LEU A 141 1.99 8.57 -33.09
CA LEU A 141 0.97 8.18 -32.12
C LEU A 141 1.37 6.89 -31.40
N ASN A 142 1.79 5.88 -32.15
CA ASN A 142 2.24 4.59 -31.61
C ASN A 142 3.43 4.75 -30.66
N ALA A 143 4.43 5.55 -31.03
CA ALA A 143 5.56 5.85 -30.17
C ALA A 143 5.13 6.58 -28.89
N SER A 144 4.19 7.53 -28.98
CA SER A 144 3.63 8.23 -27.82
C SER A 144 2.86 7.28 -26.89
N ASP A 145 2.05 6.38 -27.45
CA ASP A 145 1.28 5.38 -26.71
C ASP A 145 2.19 4.33 -26.07
N PHE A 146 3.25 3.92 -26.76
CA PHE A 146 4.27 3.05 -26.21
C PHE A 146 4.98 3.71 -25.02
N LYS A 147 5.46 4.95 -25.17
CA LYS A 147 6.10 5.71 -24.08
C LYS A 147 5.17 5.85 -22.87
N ARG A 148 3.89 6.13 -23.09
CA ARG A 148 2.88 6.22 -22.03
C ARG A 148 2.67 4.87 -21.33
N ARG A 149 2.58 3.78 -22.08
CA ARG A 149 2.47 2.42 -21.50
C ARG A 149 3.70 2.08 -20.67
N LEU A 150 4.90 2.35 -21.18
CA LEU A 150 6.16 2.12 -20.48
C LEU A 150 6.26 2.96 -19.19
N PHE A 151 5.91 4.25 -19.25
CA PHE A 151 5.85 5.12 -18.08
C PHE A 151 4.90 4.57 -17.01
N ASN A 152 3.70 4.14 -17.40
CA ASN A 152 2.72 3.57 -16.47
C ASN A 152 3.19 2.23 -15.89
N ALA A 153 3.81 1.38 -16.70
CA ALA A 153 4.36 0.09 -16.27
C ALA A 153 5.51 0.28 -15.27
N ASN A 154 6.47 1.16 -15.56
CA ASN A 154 7.58 1.47 -14.66
C ASN A 154 7.07 2.04 -13.33
N ARG A 155 6.13 2.98 -13.40
CA ARG A 155 5.47 3.54 -12.20
C ARG A 155 4.74 2.46 -11.39
N MET A 156 4.13 1.48 -12.05
CA MET A 156 3.46 0.36 -11.38
C MET A 156 4.46 -0.60 -10.75
N PHE A 157 5.56 -0.91 -11.43
CA PHE A 157 6.62 -1.75 -10.91
C PHE A 157 7.22 -1.16 -9.63
N GLU A 158 7.49 0.15 -9.64
CA GLU A 158 8.12 0.85 -8.53
C GLU A 158 7.19 1.08 -7.33
N LEU A 159 5.93 1.48 -7.58
CA LEU A 159 4.99 1.82 -6.51
C LEU A 159 4.07 0.67 -6.07
N PHE A 160 3.93 -0.35 -6.91
CA PHE A 160 2.95 -1.42 -6.78
C PHE A 160 3.51 -2.75 -7.32
N THR A 161 4.74 -3.10 -6.96
CA THR A 161 5.49 -4.26 -7.48
C THR A 161 4.68 -5.55 -7.49
N GLY A 162 3.99 -5.87 -6.39
CA GLY A 162 3.13 -7.06 -6.32
C GLY A 162 1.93 -7.01 -7.30
N ARG A 163 1.35 -5.83 -7.55
CA ARG A 163 0.31 -5.68 -8.58
C ARG A 163 0.89 -5.77 -9.99
N PHE A 164 2.10 -5.26 -10.21
CA PHE A 164 2.80 -5.39 -11.48
C PHE A 164 3.01 -6.86 -11.83
N PHE A 165 3.57 -7.66 -10.92
CA PHE A 165 3.76 -9.09 -11.13
C PHE A 165 2.44 -9.85 -11.25
N ARG A 166 1.43 -9.53 -10.40
CA ARG A 166 0.09 -10.09 -10.59
C ARG A 166 -0.50 -9.75 -11.95
N ASN A 167 -0.32 -8.55 -12.50
CA ASN A 167 -0.83 -8.23 -13.83
C ASN A 167 -0.09 -8.99 -14.94
N LEU A 168 1.16 -9.41 -14.71
CA LEU A 168 1.88 -10.31 -15.60
C LEU A 168 1.35 -11.76 -15.48
N GLU A 169 0.97 -12.18 -14.28
CA GLU A 169 0.48 -13.53 -13.94
C GLU A 169 -1.03 -13.73 -14.20
N GLN A 170 -1.86 -12.70 -14.00
CA GLN A 170 -3.34 -12.65 -14.09
C GLN A 170 -3.88 -12.79 -15.53
N LYS A 171 -3.06 -13.31 -16.45
CA LYS A 171 -3.60 -14.10 -17.57
C LYS A 171 -4.24 -15.42 -17.11
N HIS A 172 -4.06 -15.84 -15.86
CA HIS A 172 -4.87 -16.91 -15.26
C HIS A 172 -6.14 -16.32 -14.62
N GLN A 173 -7.27 -16.43 -15.33
CA GLN A 173 -8.59 -16.31 -14.73
C GLN A 173 -8.78 -17.49 -13.75
N VAL A 174 -9.00 -17.19 -12.46
CA VAL A 174 -9.48 -18.22 -11.53
C VAL A 174 -10.98 -18.36 -11.79
N ASP A 175 -11.40 -19.55 -12.21
CA ASP A 175 -12.79 -19.87 -12.48
C ASP A 175 -13.54 -20.10 -11.15
N GLU A 176 -14.19 -19.05 -10.65
CA GLU A 176 -15.00 -19.09 -9.42
C GLU A 176 -16.18 -20.09 -9.51
N SER A 177 -16.55 -20.55 -10.72
CA SER A 177 -17.60 -21.55 -10.91
C SER A 177 -17.22 -22.95 -10.42
N GLN A 178 -15.94 -23.18 -10.08
CA GLN A 178 -15.46 -24.45 -9.55
C GLN A 178 -15.55 -24.58 -8.02
N ILE A 179 -15.96 -23.52 -7.30
CA ILE A 179 -16.08 -23.58 -5.83
C ILE A 179 -17.37 -24.32 -5.46
N ASN A 180 -17.23 -25.55 -4.98
CA ASN A 180 -18.36 -26.37 -4.51
C ASN A 180 -18.92 -25.81 -3.19
N SER A 181 -20.20 -25.43 -3.18
CA SER A 181 -20.90 -24.88 -2.02
C SER A 181 -20.97 -25.85 -0.83
N GLY A 182 -21.06 -27.15 -1.08
CA GLY A 182 -21.04 -28.19 -0.03
C GLY A 182 -19.70 -28.27 0.69
N MET A 183 -18.59 -28.24 -0.06
CA MET A 183 -17.24 -28.21 0.55
C MET A 183 -17.02 -26.96 1.41
N LEU A 184 -17.63 -25.84 1.02
CA LEU A 184 -17.55 -24.59 1.77
C LEU A 184 -18.32 -24.69 3.08
N ILE A 185 -19.52 -25.28 3.07
CA ILE A 185 -20.31 -25.56 4.29
C ILE A 185 -19.55 -26.49 5.22
N ASP A 186 -18.98 -27.58 4.71
CA ASP A 186 -18.22 -28.56 5.51
C ASP A 186 -17.01 -27.91 6.18
N TYR A 187 -16.24 -27.11 5.44
CA TYR A 187 -15.09 -26.39 5.95
C TYR A 187 -15.46 -25.43 7.08
N TRP A 188 -16.48 -24.59 6.88
CA TRP A 188 -16.88 -23.59 7.85
C TRP A 188 -17.66 -24.17 9.03
N SER A 189 -18.30 -25.33 8.88
CA SER A 189 -18.98 -26.03 9.98
C SER A 189 -18.01 -26.59 11.01
N GLN A 190 -16.79 -26.94 10.57
CA GLN A 190 -15.70 -27.42 11.44
C GLN A 190 -14.96 -26.27 12.15
N MET A 191 -15.21 -25.02 11.77
CA MET A 191 -14.65 -23.85 12.44
C MET A 191 -15.39 -23.51 13.73
N TRP A 192 -14.68 -22.91 14.69
CA TRP A 192 -15.18 -22.43 15.99
C TRP A 192 -15.84 -23.50 16.87
N THR A 193 -15.58 -24.79 16.61
CA THR A 193 -16.00 -25.91 17.46
C THR A 193 -14.97 -26.18 18.56
N LYS A 194 -15.44 -26.68 19.70
CA LYS A 194 -14.56 -27.05 20.82
C LYS A 194 -13.66 -28.23 20.39
N ALA A 195 -12.38 -28.18 20.74
CA ALA A 195 -11.48 -29.31 20.52
C ALA A 195 -11.93 -30.53 21.36
N THR A 196 -11.78 -31.73 20.83
CA THR A 196 -12.22 -32.98 21.46
C THR A 196 -11.50 -33.28 22.78
N GLU A 197 -10.31 -32.72 22.98
CA GLU A 197 -9.50 -32.85 24.19
C GLU A 197 -9.28 -31.48 24.85
N PRO A 198 -9.47 -31.36 26.17
CA PRO A 198 -9.11 -30.14 26.88
C PRO A 198 -7.59 -29.91 26.79
N PRO A 199 -7.13 -28.65 26.64
CA PRO A 199 -5.70 -28.36 26.55
C PRO A 199 -4.98 -28.85 27.81
N THR A 200 -4.05 -29.78 27.63
CA THR A 200 -3.23 -30.33 28.71
C THR A 200 -2.23 -29.27 29.18
N GLY A 201 -2.19 -28.98 30.49
CA GLY A 201 -1.17 -28.09 31.07
C GLY A 201 -1.44 -26.58 30.94
N VAL A 202 -2.70 -26.13 31.05
CA VAL A 202 -3.04 -24.69 31.12
C VAL A 202 -2.23 -23.95 32.20
N GLU A 203 -1.89 -24.62 33.30
CA GLU A 203 -1.02 -24.09 34.36
C GLU A 203 0.42 -23.84 33.89
N ARG A 204 0.98 -24.69 32.99
CA ARG A 204 2.35 -24.51 32.45
C ARG A 204 2.49 -23.25 31.59
N TYR A 205 1.45 -22.88 30.85
CA TYR A 205 1.44 -21.66 30.03
C TYR A 205 1.13 -20.39 30.84
N THR A 206 0.77 -20.54 32.12
CA THR A 206 0.45 -19.43 33.04
C THR A 206 1.45 -19.28 34.19
N THR A 207 2.51 -20.10 34.20
CA THR A 207 3.69 -19.95 35.07
C THR A 207 4.40 -18.62 34.79
N GLU A 208 4.83 -17.94 35.86
CA GLU A 208 5.52 -16.66 35.81
C GLU A 208 6.65 -16.65 34.77
N LEU A 209 6.66 -15.64 33.89
CA LEU A 209 7.81 -15.37 33.03
C LEU A 209 9.02 -15.18 33.93
N THR A 210 10.00 -16.08 33.81
CA THR A 210 11.30 -15.95 34.44
C THR A 210 11.89 -14.58 34.10
N SER A 211 12.40 -13.88 35.11
CA SER A 211 13.11 -12.61 34.96
C SER A 211 14.17 -12.75 33.87
N TYR A 212 13.96 -12.09 32.73
CA TYR A 212 14.86 -12.14 31.59
C TYR A 212 16.25 -11.63 31.97
N ALA A 213 17.29 -12.25 31.39
CA ALA A 213 18.64 -11.70 31.39
C ALA A 213 18.62 -10.26 30.85
N PRO A 214 19.48 -9.34 31.35
CA PRO A 214 19.46 -7.94 30.96
C PRO A 214 19.61 -7.84 29.43
N MET A 215 18.55 -7.35 28.78
CA MET A 215 18.49 -7.12 27.35
C MET A 215 19.62 -6.14 26.98
N VAL A 216 20.42 -6.48 25.97
CA VAL A 216 21.36 -5.50 25.38
C VAL A 216 20.55 -4.30 24.95
N GLY A 217 21.02 -3.11 25.34
CA GLY A 217 20.29 -1.86 25.19
C GLY A 217 19.86 -1.59 23.75
N PHE A 218 18.81 -0.75 23.61
CA PHE A 218 18.41 -0.24 22.31
C PHE A 218 19.62 0.38 21.59
N PRO A 219 19.76 0.17 20.26
CA PRO A 219 20.97 0.57 19.54
C PRO A 219 21.28 2.03 19.65
N ASP A 220 22.58 2.33 19.57
CA ASP A 220 23.02 3.70 19.66
C ASP A 220 22.55 4.52 18.45
N ARG A 221 22.75 5.84 18.53
CA ARG A 221 22.29 6.77 17.50
C ARG A 221 22.87 6.45 16.11
N GLY A 222 24.15 6.09 16.04
CA GLY A 222 24.83 5.82 14.77
C GLY A 222 24.37 4.50 14.14
N GLU A 223 24.15 3.49 14.97
CA GLU A 223 23.54 2.23 14.54
C GLU A 223 22.12 2.46 14.03
N PHE A 224 21.32 3.25 14.74
CA PHE A 224 19.96 3.57 14.34
C PHE A 224 19.84 4.33 13.01
N GLU A 225 20.69 5.32 12.78
CA GLU A 225 20.78 6.04 11.50
C GLU A 225 21.12 5.08 10.35
N THR A 226 22.04 4.14 10.59
CA THR A 226 22.43 3.12 9.61
C THR A 226 21.23 2.24 9.24
N ILE A 227 20.38 1.87 10.20
CA ILE A 227 19.20 1.04 9.95
C ILE A 227 18.16 1.81 9.14
N ILE A 228 17.87 3.05 9.52
CA ILE A 228 16.94 3.91 8.78
C ILE A 228 17.36 3.97 7.31
N LYS A 229 18.65 4.18 7.03
CA LYS A 229 19.20 4.24 5.68
C LYS A 229 18.91 3.01 4.83
N HIS A 230 18.91 1.81 5.43
CA HIS A 230 18.69 0.53 4.74
C HIS A 230 17.22 0.12 4.60
N THR A 231 16.26 0.86 5.17
CA THR A 231 14.82 0.55 5.00
C THR A 231 14.36 0.68 3.54
N ASP A 232 13.34 -0.04 3.08
CA ASP A 232 12.83 0.20 1.73
C ASP A 232 12.07 1.53 1.63
N ASN A 233 12.40 2.37 0.64
CA ASN A 233 11.75 3.68 0.44
C ASN A 233 10.23 3.55 0.24
N TRP A 234 9.80 2.67 -0.67
CA TRP A 234 8.41 2.55 -1.13
C TRP A 234 7.58 1.52 -0.34
N LYS A 235 8.02 1.15 0.87
CA LYS A 235 7.23 0.29 1.75
C LYS A 235 5.92 1.00 2.13
N SER A 236 4.82 0.24 2.11
CA SER A 236 3.49 0.76 2.45
C SER A 236 3.51 1.50 3.80
N PRO A 237 2.86 2.67 3.91
CA PRO A 237 2.76 3.41 5.14
C PRO A 237 1.89 2.67 6.16
N GLY A 238 2.10 2.94 7.45
CA GLY A 238 1.25 2.41 8.51
C GLY A 238 -0.07 3.18 8.61
N ALA A 239 -0.76 3.05 9.74
CA ALA A 239 -2.00 3.78 10.02
C ALA A 239 -1.80 5.32 10.06
N ASP A 240 -0.56 5.76 10.27
CA ASP A 240 -0.14 7.16 10.24
C ASP A 240 0.01 7.73 8.82
N GLY A 241 -0.01 6.89 7.78
CA GLY A 241 0.17 7.36 6.42
C GLY A 241 1.60 7.89 6.13
N ILE A 242 2.62 7.52 6.90
CA ILE A 242 3.99 8.03 6.68
C ILE A 242 4.82 7.04 5.84
N PHE A 243 5.38 7.50 4.73
CA PHE A 243 6.29 6.68 3.91
C PHE A 243 7.71 6.70 4.44
N ASN A 244 8.44 5.59 4.24
CA ASN A 244 9.80 5.43 4.74
C ASN A 244 10.78 6.42 4.14
N TYR A 245 10.61 6.83 2.88
CA TYR A 245 11.51 7.81 2.28
C TYR A 245 11.47 9.17 2.99
N TYR A 246 10.33 9.60 3.53
CA TYR A 246 10.28 10.80 4.37
C TYR A 246 10.97 10.59 5.73
N ILE A 247 10.84 9.41 6.32
CA ILE A 247 11.56 9.05 7.55
C ILE A 247 13.06 9.11 7.29
N LYS A 248 13.55 8.58 6.16
CA LYS A 248 14.97 8.65 5.79
C LYS A 248 15.49 10.05 5.54
N TRP A 249 14.72 10.87 4.83
CA TRP A 249 15.22 12.15 4.31
C TRP A 249 15.02 13.32 5.27
N LEU A 250 14.08 13.22 6.22
CA LEU A 250 13.91 14.20 7.28
C LEU A 250 14.79 13.85 8.47
N THR A 251 16.10 14.03 8.30
CA THR A 251 17.14 13.64 9.26
C THR A 251 17.05 14.37 10.59
N GLU A 252 16.51 15.59 10.60
CA GLU A 252 16.34 16.40 11.82
C GLU A 252 15.36 15.77 12.81
N LEU A 253 14.55 14.81 12.35
CA LEU A 253 13.61 14.05 13.17
C LEU A 253 14.20 12.74 13.71
N HIS A 254 15.39 12.32 13.27
CA HIS A 254 15.98 11.02 13.64
C HIS A 254 16.29 10.94 15.13
N ASP A 255 16.78 12.02 15.73
CA ASP A 255 17.08 12.07 17.18
C ASP A 255 15.83 11.96 18.04
N ILE A 256 14.74 12.56 17.58
CA ILE A 256 13.44 12.47 18.27
C ILE A 256 12.90 11.06 18.10
N LEU A 257 12.90 10.54 16.88
CA LEU A 257 12.44 9.18 16.56
C LEU A 257 13.21 8.13 17.36
N HIS A 258 14.55 8.19 17.38
CA HIS A 258 15.42 7.29 18.15
C HIS A 258 15.03 7.25 19.63
N ARG A 259 14.95 8.43 20.28
CA ARG A 259 14.60 8.54 21.70
C ARG A 259 13.21 7.99 21.99
N GLN A 260 12.24 8.19 21.10
CA GLN A 260 10.91 7.67 21.31
C GLN A 260 10.80 6.16 21.03
N THR A 261 11.49 5.64 20.00
CA THR A 261 11.53 4.21 19.71
C THR A 261 12.20 3.44 20.85
N MET A 262 13.26 3.99 21.44
CA MET A 262 13.91 3.45 22.63
C MET A 262 12.92 3.28 23.79
N ARG A 263 12.07 4.28 24.05
CA ARG A 263 11.04 4.24 25.11
C ARG A 263 9.95 3.19 24.88
N VAL A 264 9.73 2.79 23.64
CA VAL A 264 8.65 1.87 23.24
C VAL A 264 9.13 0.41 23.18
N ALA A 265 10.45 0.17 23.11
CA ALA A 265 11.05 -1.16 22.96
C ALA A 265 10.93 -2.07 24.22
N GLU A 266 10.47 -1.55 25.36
CA GLU A 266 10.32 -2.30 26.62
C GLU A 266 9.00 -3.10 26.68
N TYR A 267 8.82 -4.07 25.78
CA TYR A 267 7.81 -5.15 25.83
C TYR A 267 6.42 -4.87 25.18
N GLN A 268 6.20 -5.62 24.08
CA GLN A 268 4.93 -5.91 23.39
C GLN A 268 4.19 -4.72 22.75
N MET A 269 4.36 -4.59 21.43
CA MET A 269 3.94 -3.40 20.65
C MET A 269 2.69 -3.61 19.77
N GLY A 270 2.03 -4.77 19.85
CA GLY A 270 0.76 -5.03 19.14
C GLY A 270 -0.45 -4.40 19.83
N THR A 271 -1.41 -3.87 19.05
CA THR A 271 -2.76 -3.41 19.48
C THR A 271 -2.83 -2.33 20.56
N MET A 272 -1.71 -1.69 20.92
CA MET A 272 -1.67 -0.55 21.84
C MET A 272 -2.07 0.77 21.16
N ARG A 273 -2.89 1.59 21.84
CA ARG A 273 -3.08 2.99 21.42
C ARG A 273 -1.77 3.75 21.63
N LYS A 274 -1.41 4.62 20.68
CA LYS A 274 -0.22 5.51 20.73
C LYS A 274 1.15 4.79 20.68
N VAL A 275 1.19 3.53 20.25
CA VAL A 275 2.43 2.80 19.95
C VAL A 275 2.50 2.54 18.44
N GLN A 276 3.66 2.80 17.83
CA GLN A 276 3.87 2.64 16.40
C GLN A 276 4.10 1.18 15.99
N GLY A 277 3.81 0.87 14.72
CA GLY A 277 3.49 -0.46 14.22
C GLY A 277 4.68 -1.34 13.78
N ALA A 278 4.41 -2.22 12.82
CA ALA A 278 5.33 -3.27 12.37
C ALA A 278 6.67 -2.76 11.81
N LYS A 279 6.78 -1.46 11.47
CA LYS A 279 8.00 -0.88 10.91
C LYS A 279 9.05 -0.63 11.98
N GLU A 280 8.65 -0.06 13.10
CA GLU A 280 9.48 0.21 14.26
C GLU A 280 9.93 -1.12 14.89
N HIS A 281 9.06 -2.13 14.85
CA HIS A 281 9.39 -3.51 15.21
C HIS A 281 10.49 -4.11 14.32
N ALA A 282 10.40 -3.90 13.00
CA ALA A 282 11.41 -4.35 12.07
C ALA A 282 12.73 -3.58 12.26
N LEU A 283 12.65 -2.26 12.48
CA LEU A 283 13.81 -1.42 12.79
C LEU A 283 14.50 -1.93 14.05
N ALA A 284 13.77 -2.12 15.16
CA ALA A 284 14.31 -2.64 16.42
C ALA A 284 14.96 -4.02 16.26
N ASN A 285 14.34 -4.95 15.51
CA ASN A 285 14.92 -6.27 15.27
C ASN A 285 16.24 -6.19 14.47
N ILE A 286 16.30 -5.36 13.43
CA ILE A 286 17.54 -5.12 12.68
C ILE A 286 18.60 -4.50 13.59
N ALA A 287 18.17 -3.56 14.43
CA ALA A 287 19.01 -2.84 15.37
C ALA A 287 19.68 -3.81 16.35
N ILE A 288 18.87 -4.62 17.03
CA ILE A 288 19.33 -5.60 18.00
C ILE A 288 20.30 -6.58 17.32
N ASN A 289 20.01 -7.05 16.10
CA ASN A 289 20.94 -7.92 15.40
C ASN A 289 22.28 -7.25 15.06
N ALA A 290 22.26 -5.97 14.67
CA ALA A 290 23.48 -5.19 14.37
C ALA A 290 24.38 -5.02 15.62
N ALA A 291 23.79 -4.65 16.77
CA ALA A 291 24.51 -4.54 18.05
C ALA A 291 25.19 -5.86 18.49
N HIS A 292 24.67 -6.99 18.00
CA HIS A 292 25.23 -8.32 18.20
C HIS A 292 26.08 -8.82 17.03
N ASN A 293 26.67 -7.90 16.25
CA ASN A 293 27.52 -8.21 15.08
C ASN A 293 26.85 -9.11 14.04
N CYS A 294 25.54 -8.98 13.87
CA CYS A 294 24.72 -9.81 12.98
C CYS A 294 24.79 -11.31 13.30
N ARG A 295 25.09 -11.70 14.55
CA ARG A 295 25.20 -13.09 14.99
C ARG A 295 23.94 -13.64 15.65
N LEU A 296 22.85 -12.87 15.72
CA LEU A 296 21.61 -13.37 16.29
C LEU A 296 20.89 -14.26 15.27
N TYR A 297 20.41 -15.38 15.76
CA TYR A 297 19.49 -16.23 15.02
C TYR A 297 18.06 -15.77 15.31
N SER A 298 17.33 -15.41 14.27
CA SER A 298 15.91 -15.08 14.37
C SER A 298 15.07 -16.33 14.09
N THR A 299 14.04 -16.57 14.92
CA THR A 299 12.96 -17.49 14.59
C THR A 299 11.65 -16.72 14.49
N TRP A 300 10.78 -17.14 13.57
CA TRP A 300 9.46 -16.54 13.38
C TRP A 300 8.42 -17.58 13.78
N ILE A 301 7.60 -17.25 14.77
CA ILE A 301 6.50 -18.10 15.22
C ILE A 301 5.22 -17.38 14.82
N ASP A 302 4.49 -17.97 13.89
CA ASP A 302 3.16 -17.53 13.51
C ASP A 302 2.12 -18.54 14.00
N ILE A 303 1.02 -18.05 14.54
CA ILE A 303 -0.05 -18.88 15.09
C ILE A 303 -1.14 -19.01 14.04
N THR A 304 -1.29 -20.22 13.50
CA THR A 304 -2.35 -20.54 12.56
C THR A 304 -3.72 -20.20 13.14
N LYS A 305 -4.43 -19.27 12.51
CA LYS A 305 -5.76 -18.77 12.93
C LYS A 305 -5.76 -18.28 14.38
N ALA A 306 -4.84 -17.37 14.71
CA ALA A 306 -4.63 -16.85 16.07
C ALA A 306 -5.91 -16.42 16.81
N PHE A 307 -6.88 -15.80 16.15
CA PHE A 307 -8.15 -15.40 16.78
C PHE A 307 -9.12 -16.57 16.91
N ASP A 308 -9.26 -17.42 15.89
CA ASP A 308 -10.25 -18.50 15.87
C ASP A 308 -9.84 -19.70 16.74
N SER A 309 -8.55 -19.80 17.06
CA SER A 309 -7.98 -20.91 17.82
C SER A 309 -7.98 -20.71 19.33
N VAL A 310 -8.38 -19.52 19.83
CA VAL A 310 -8.40 -19.20 21.27
C VAL A 310 -9.39 -20.07 22.01
N ASP A 311 -8.93 -20.78 23.03
CA ASP A 311 -9.81 -21.56 23.91
C ASP A 311 -10.54 -20.65 24.92
N HIS A 312 -11.85 -20.83 25.07
CA HIS A 312 -12.68 -19.99 25.95
C HIS A 312 -12.37 -20.19 27.43
N VAL A 313 -11.85 -21.35 27.85
CA VAL A 313 -11.42 -21.59 29.23
C VAL A 313 -10.18 -20.75 29.54
N VAL A 314 -9.22 -20.71 28.61
CA VAL A 314 -8.01 -19.88 28.74
C VAL A 314 -8.38 -18.40 28.69
N LEU A 315 -9.29 -18.01 27.79
CA LEU A 315 -9.79 -16.65 27.68
C LEU A 315 -10.49 -16.18 28.97
N GLU A 316 -11.33 -17.02 29.56
CA GLU A 316 -11.99 -16.74 30.84
C GLU A 316 -10.97 -16.50 31.95
N HIS A 317 -9.95 -17.38 32.04
CA HIS A 317 -8.87 -17.24 33.02
C HIS A 317 -8.10 -15.93 32.86
N VAL A 318 -7.78 -15.54 31.63
CA VAL A 318 -7.11 -14.27 31.33
C VAL A 318 -7.98 -13.07 31.70
N ILE A 319 -9.27 -13.07 31.32
CA ILE A 319 -10.20 -11.96 31.63
C ILE A 319 -10.32 -11.77 33.14
N ARG A 320 -10.39 -12.86 33.91
CA ARG A 320 -10.44 -12.80 35.38
C ARG A 320 -9.14 -12.24 35.99
N ARG A 321 -7.99 -12.44 35.35
CA ARG A 321 -6.69 -11.87 35.77
C ARG A 321 -6.49 -10.40 35.43
N LEU A 322 -7.32 -9.82 34.55
CA LEU A 322 -7.25 -8.39 34.20
C LEU A 322 -7.70 -7.43 35.32
N LYS A 323 -8.06 -7.95 36.51
CA LYS A 323 -8.49 -7.17 37.69
C LYS A 323 -9.62 -6.17 37.37
N LEU A 324 -10.50 -6.52 36.43
CA LEU A 324 -11.67 -5.71 36.07
C LEU A 324 -12.78 -5.82 37.14
N PRO A 325 -13.60 -4.77 37.33
CA PRO A 325 -14.82 -4.85 38.12
C PRO A 325 -15.67 -6.08 37.80
N ASN A 326 -16.15 -6.79 38.83
CA ASN A 326 -16.87 -8.06 38.68
C ASN A 326 -18.07 -8.00 37.71
N TRP A 327 -18.81 -6.89 37.72
CA TRP A 327 -19.94 -6.71 36.81
C TRP A 327 -19.51 -6.70 35.34
N MET A 328 -18.34 -6.10 35.03
CA MET A 328 -17.80 -6.02 33.68
C MET A 328 -17.17 -7.35 33.26
N THR A 329 -16.45 -8.02 34.17
CA THR A 329 -15.95 -9.38 33.96
C THR A 329 -17.09 -10.33 33.61
N ASN A 330 -18.17 -10.34 34.40
CA ASN A 330 -19.32 -11.19 34.15
C ASN A 330 -20.04 -10.82 32.85
N PHE A 331 -20.21 -9.53 32.56
CA PHE A 331 -20.79 -9.06 31.30
C PHE A 331 -20.02 -9.56 30.07
N ILE A 332 -18.68 -9.46 30.09
CA ILE A 332 -17.84 -9.92 28.98
C ILE A 332 -17.95 -11.45 28.82
N LEU A 333 -17.86 -12.20 29.91
CA LEU A 333 -17.97 -13.67 29.88
C LEU A 333 -19.34 -14.13 29.39
N ASP A 334 -20.42 -13.48 29.82
CA ASP A 334 -21.78 -13.81 29.38
C ASP A 334 -22.02 -13.43 27.91
N THR A 335 -21.36 -12.38 27.43
CA THR A 335 -21.38 -11.98 26.01
C THR A 335 -20.67 -13.01 25.14
N ILE A 336 -19.46 -13.43 25.53
CA ILE A 336 -18.68 -14.46 24.79
C ILE A 336 -19.47 -15.76 24.65
N LYS A 337 -20.15 -16.21 25.72
CA LYS A 337 -20.97 -17.44 25.73
C LYS A 337 -22.14 -17.40 24.74
N ARG A 338 -22.59 -16.21 24.35
CA ARG A 338 -23.75 -15.98 23.47
C ARG A 338 -23.37 -15.70 22.03
N TRP A 339 -22.08 -15.68 21.69
CA TRP A 339 -21.65 -15.41 20.33
C TRP A 339 -22.12 -16.47 19.33
N THR A 340 -22.77 -15.98 18.28
CA THR A 340 -23.20 -16.74 17.11
C THR A 340 -22.82 -15.99 15.84
N ILE A 341 -22.57 -16.72 14.75
CA ILE A 341 -22.23 -16.17 13.45
C ILE A 341 -23.11 -16.76 12.36
N ASP A 342 -23.55 -15.88 11.46
CA ASP A 342 -24.15 -16.26 10.18
C ASP A 342 -23.08 -16.15 9.09
N ILE A 343 -22.98 -17.17 8.24
CA ILE A 343 -22.05 -17.20 7.12
C ILE A 343 -22.86 -17.04 5.85
N ARG A 344 -22.51 -16.02 5.05
CA ARG A 344 -23.21 -15.69 3.81
C ARG A 344 -22.29 -15.79 2.60
N TRP A 345 -22.76 -16.43 1.55
CA TRP A 345 -22.09 -16.53 0.25
C TRP A 345 -23.02 -15.96 -0.84
N HIS A 346 -22.51 -15.06 -1.69
CA HIS A 346 -23.34 -14.30 -2.65
C HIS A 346 -24.62 -13.68 -2.06
N LYS A 347 -24.57 -13.24 -0.79
CA LYS A 347 -25.69 -12.69 0.01
C LYS A 347 -26.71 -13.73 0.50
N GLU A 348 -26.59 -14.99 0.11
CA GLU A 348 -27.38 -16.09 0.65
C GLU A 348 -26.76 -16.59 1.96
N CYS A 349 -27.59 -16.87 2.96
CA CYS A 349 -27.14 -17.46 4.21
C CYS A 349 -26.94 -18.96 4.01
N ILE A 350 -25.70 -19.42 4.17
CA ILE A 350 -25.35 -20.84 3.99
C ILE A 350 -25.21 -21.57 5.33
N ILE A 351 -24.91 -20.84 6.41
CA ILE A 351 -24.89 -21.34 7.79
C ILE A 351 -25.48 -20.25 8.67
N GLU A 352 -26.56 -20.57 9.39
CA GLU A 352 -27.27 -19.63 10.26
C GLU A 352 -27.01 -19.98 11.73
N GLY A 353 -26.74 -18.97 12.55
CA GLY A 353 -26.69 -19.10 14.00
C GLY A 353 -25.59 -20.02 14.54
N LYS A 354 -24.47 -20.20 13.83
CA LYS A 354 -23.37 -21.06 14.28
C LYS A 354 -22.80 -20.51 15.58
N LYS A 355 -22.91 -21.28 16.66
CA LYS A 355 -22.33 -20.92 17.96
C LYS A 355 -20.81 -20.94 17.89
N ILE A 356 -20.18 -19.93 18.52
CA ILE A 356 -18.73 -19.84 18.66
C ILE A 356 -18.34 -20.50 19.98
N GLU A 357 -17.84 -21.73 19.91
CA GLU A 357 -17.39 -22.50 21.08
C GLU A 357 -15.88 -22.41 21.32
N ARG A 358 -15.16 -21.89 20.32
CA ARG A 358 -13.73 -21.62 20.32
C ARG A 358 -13.46 -20.39 19.45
N GLY A 359 -12.53 -19.55 19.87
CA GLY A 359 -12.09 -18.37 19.13
C GLY A 359 -12.74 -17.07 19.60
N ILE A 360 -12.20 -15.96 19.10
CA ILE A 360 -12.64 -14.58 19.35
C ILE A 360 -13.07 -13.95 18.01
N LEU A 361 -14.15 -13.17 18.02
CA LEU A 361 -14.67 -12.48 16.83
C LEU A 361 -13.66 -11.50 16.23
N GLN A 362 -13.20 -11.75 15.00
CA GLN A 362 -12.30 -10.82 14.30
C GLN A 362 -13.05 -9.55 13.85
N GLY A 363 -12.52 -8.38 14.20
CA GLY A 363 -13.11 -7.09 13.83
C GLY A 363 -14.03 -6.45 14.89
N ASP A 364 -14.31 -7.15 15.99
CA ASP A 364 -14.95 -6.55 17.16
C ASP A 364 -13.92 -5.74 17.99
N SER A 365 -14.34 -4.56 18.45
CA SER A 365 -13.58 -3.65 19.31
C SER A 365 -13.09 -4.29 20.62
N LEU A 366 -13.77 -5.33 21.11
CA LEU A 366 -13.42 -6.05 22.35
C LEU A 366 -12.44 -7.20 22.14
N SER A 367 -12.11 -7.55 20.90
CA SER A 367 -11.28 -8.72 20.57
C SER A 367 -9.76 -8.53 20.70
N PRO A 368 -9.20 -7.35 20.37
CA PRO A 368 -7.75 -7.10 20.49
C PRO A 368 -7.21 -7.11 21.94
N PRO A 369 -7.89 -6.55 22.96
CA PRO A 369 -7.37 -6.51 24.33
C PRO A 369 -7.24 -7.89 25.02
N PRO A 370 -8.21 -8.82 24.93
CA PRO A 370 -8.08 -10.17 25.49
C PRO A 370 -7.02 -11.02 24.78
N LEU A 371 -6.88 -10.90 23.46
CA LEU A 371 -5.80 -11.57 22.71
C LEU A 371 -4.42 -11.06 23.12
N ARG A 372 -4.29 -9.76 23.42
CA ARG A 372 -3.05 -9.19 23.98
C ARG A 372 -2.72 -9.78 25.34
N ALA A 373 -3.72 -9.89 26.22
CA ALA A 373 -3.54 -10.41 27.57
C ALA A 373 -3.19 -11.92 27.61
N LEU A 374 -3.52 -12.66 26.55
CA LEU A 374 -3.07 -14.04 26.35
C LEU A 374 -1.56 -14.16 26.06
N HIS A 375 -0.92 -13.10 25.57
CA HIS A 375 0.47 -13.11 25.10
C HIS A 375 1.39 -12.12 25.83
N GLY A 376 0.89 -11.44 26.87
CA GLY A 376 1.63 -10.42 27.61
C GLY A 376 1.84 -10.74 29.08
N PRO A 377 2.84 -10.11 29.73
CA PRO A 377 3.01 -10.22 31.17
C PRO A 377 1.78 -9.64 31.89
N ALA A 378 1.34 -10.33 32.95
CA ALA A 378 0.34 -9.79 33.86
C ALA A 378 0.90 -8.53 34.54
N GLN A 379 0.14 -7.43 34.51
CA GLN A 379 0.45 -6.20 35.26
C GLN A 379 0.01 -6.28 36.72
#